data_AF-A0A966UQK6-F1
#
_entry.id   AF-A0A966UQK6-F1
#
_cell.length_a   1.000
_cell.length_b   1.000
_cell.length_c   1.000
_cell.angle_alpha   90.00
_cell.angle_beta   90.00
_cell.angle_gamma   90.00
#
_symmetry.space_group_name_H-M   'P 1'
#
loop_
_entity.id
_entity.type
_entity.pdbx_description
1 polymer ?
#
loop_
_entity_poly.entity_id
_entity_poly.type
_entity_poly.pdbx_seq_one_letter_code
_entity_poly.pdbx_strand_id
1 'polypeptide(L)'
;MKLASKLQSKKSITGSFVPFPFVIKKDRRLGLIVASPTIDWNNLTEEECASQWAHCKQIMWEDEKEGVISRSDVEPAFYSYMTSSGYSKNDISNIKKLKSYSVPYSLLSSAFLLSLGYKNVGSDNFVKNMVTELIKRGTDIAAIDDKPATVEKPKRNIQDAMADQLSDIIGELQGFEDELMPDVYKWLQSTNVPKVHADAIRDYFQPRLDELYELIKGKDDQLNEAYASYKRKEIKNMISWYEQLMIDLDAYKRLKLSLRKVRVRKPKSPAQLIKSLKYLTYSEDYKIQSIKPESIIGASVLWLMNVKTRKLIVYNASEMEKSLTVKGSTILGWDPKTSTGKTLRKPEEQLKDFLVGGKVAMRNYHKAIKGKDAKLNGRINKDMVLLKVY
;
A
#
# COMPACT_ATOMS: atom_id res chain seq x y z
N MET A 1 51.79 25.55 -17.90
CA MET A 1 52.47 26.84 -17.67
C MET A 1 51.58 28.09 -17.83
N LYS A 2 50.32 28.02 -18.29
CA LYS A 2 49.46 29.24 -18.45
C LYS A 2 48.41 29.50 -17.36
N LEU A 3 48.30 28.64 -16.33
CA LEU A 3 47.39 28.86 -15.19
C LEU A 3 48.07 29.57 -13.99
N ALA A 4 49.40 29.55 -13.92
CA ALA A 4 50.15 30.14 -12.80
C ALA A 4 50.20 31.68 -12.82
N SER A 5 49.86 32.34 -13.94
CA SER A 5 50.04 33.79 -14.07
C SER A 5 48.81 34.63 -13.70
N LYS A 6 47.67 34.00 -13.32
CA LYS A 6 46.44 34.73 -12.94
C LYS A 6 46.21 34.89 -11.44
N LEU A 7 47.02 34.24 -10.60
CA LEU A 7 46.91 34.29 -9.14
C LEU A 7 47.78 35.38 -8.48
N GLN A 8 48.60 36.11 -9.24
CA GLN A 8 49.52 37.12 -8.69
C GLN A 8 48.94 38.55 -8.56
N SER A 9 47.66 38.78 -8.83
CA SER A 9 47.09 40.14 -8.76
C SER A 9 46.03 40.31 -7.66
N LYS A 10 46.39 40.11 -6.40
CA LYS A 10 45.71 40.76 -5.25
C LYS A 10 46.74 40.93 -4.13
N LYS A 11 47.29 42.15 -4.04
CA LYS A 11 48.27 42.54 -3.00
C LYS A 11 47.57 42.88 -1.68
N SER A 12 48.08 42.25 -0.63
CA SER A 12 48.30 42.70 0.75
C SER A 12 47.22 43.47 1.52
N ILE A 13 46.79 42.88 2.63
CA ILE A 13 46.47 43.63 3.85
C ILE A 13 47.27 42.99 5.00
N THR A 14 48.07 43.82 5.67
CA THR A 14 48.82 43.58 6.93
C THR A 14 49.96 42.56 6.88
N GLY A 15 51.10 42.89 7.50
CA GLY A 15 52.36 42.14 7.44
C GLY A 15 52.24 40.68 7.87
N SER A 16 52.03 39.80 6.91
CA SER A 16 51.56 38.43 7.12
C SER A 16 52.34 37.46 6.25
N PHE A 17 52.69 36.33 6.88
CA PHE A 17 53.21 35.12 6.27
C PHE A 17 52.55 34.84 4.91
N VAL A 18 53.35 34.72 3.85
CA VAL A 18 52.84 34.39 2.50
C VAL A 18 52.59 32.88 2.45
N PRO A 19 51.33 32.43 2.26
CA PRO A 19 51.03 31.00 2.23
C PRO A 19 51.74 30.29 1.07
N PHE A 20 52.20 29.07 1.32
CA PHE A 20 52.79 28.22 0.27
C PHE A 20 51.72 27.82 -0.75
N PRO A 21 52.09 27.69 -2.04
CA PRO A 21 51.14 27.34 -3.09
C PRO A 21 50.59 25.92 -2.85
N PHE A 22 49.29 25.81 -2.58
CA PHE A 22 48.59 24.52 -2.46
C PHE A 22 47.75 24.28 -3.71
N VAL A 23 48.00 23.19 -4.43
CA VAL A 23 47.28 22.86 -5.66
C VAL A 23 46.83 21.41 -5.58
N ILE A 24 45.53 21.17 -5.75
CA ILE A 24 44.97 19.82 -5.82
C ILE A 24 44.76 19.46 -7.28
N LYS A 25 45.09 18.22 -7.64
CA LYS A 25 44.77 17.64 -8.94
C LYS A 25 44.04 16.32 -8.77
N LYS A 26 43.11 16.08 -9.69
CA LYS A 26 42.39 14.81 -9.81
C LYS A 26 43.17 13.85 -10.70
N ASP A 27 43.63 12.74 -10.13
CA ASP A 27 44.24 11.63 -10.85
C ASP A 27 43.23 10.49 -10.99
N ARG A 28 43.15 9.90 -12.20
CA ARG A 28 42.20 8.81 -12.50
C ARG A 28 42.52 7.49 -11.79
N ARG A 29 43.75 7.27 -11.34
CA ARG A 29 44.21 6.02 -10.69
C ARG A 29 44.36 6.15 -9.18
N LEU A 30 44.76 7.33 -8.69
CA LEU A 30 45.12 7.55 -7.28
C LEU A 30 44.15 8.48 -6.52
N GLY A 31 43.14 9.05 -7.20
CA GLY A 31 42.20 9.98 -6.59
C GLY A 31 42.73 11.42 -6.52
N LEU A 32 42.41 12.16 -5.47
CA LEU A 32 42.92 13.53 -5.26
C LEU A 32 44.38 13.49 -4.80
N ILE A 33 45.26 14.18 -5.53
CA ILE A 33 46.68 14.32 -5.21
C ILE A 33 47.02 15.79 -5.02
N VAL A 34 47.89 16.11 -4.06
CA VAL A 34 48.50 17.43 -3.94
C VAL A 34 49.64 17.55 -4.95
N ALA A 35 49.55 18.52 -5.86
CA ALA A 35 50.46 18.72 -6.98
C ALA A 35 51.55 19.79 -6.73
N SER A 36 51.59 20.33 -5.50
CA SER A 36 52.57 21.32 -5.03
C SER A 36 53.63 20.66 -4.12
N PRO A 37 54.82 21.27 -3.92
CA PRO A 37 55.82 20.72 -2.99
C PRO A 37 55.21 20.53 -1.59
N THR A 38 55.48 19.36 -1.00
CA THR A 38 55.04 19.01 0.36
C THR A 38 55.59 20.01 1.35
N ILE A 39 54.69 20.77 1.97
CA ILE A 39 55.01 21.72 3.04
C ILE A 39 55.63 20.93 4.20
N ASP A 40 56.74 21.41 4.76
CA ASP A 40 57.33 20.82 5.96
C ASP A 40 56.69 21.42 7.21
N TRP A 41 55.59 20.79 7.65
CA TRP A 41 54.79 21.24 8.79
C TRP A 41 55.51 21.19 10.13
N ASN A 42 56.66 20.51 10.22
CA ASN A 42 57.41 20.45 11.48
C ASN A 42 58.28 21.71 11.71
N ASN A 43 58.47 22.55 10.69
CA ASN A 43 59.29 23.75 10.74
C ASN A 43 58.48 25.06 10.80
N LEU A 44 57.15 24.97 10.91
CA LEU A 44 56.24 26.13 11.01
C LEU A 44 55.84 26.40 12.46
N THR A 45 55.68 27.67 12.81
CA THR A 45 55.06 28.06 14.10
C THR A 45 53.56 27.69 14.12
N GLU A 46 52.95 27.67 15.31
CA GLU A 46 51.51 27.34 15.45
C GLU A 46 50.61 28.31 14.68
N GLU A 47 50.93 29.61 14.68
CA GLU A 47 50.19 30.65 13.94
C GLU A 47 50.33 30.49 12.43
N GLU A 48 51.52 30.14 11.94
CA GLU A 48 51.77 29.89 10.52
C GLU A 48 51.10 28.60 10.05
N CYS A 49 51.09 27.55 10.88
CA CYS A 49 50.33 26.32 10.62
C CYS A 49 48.83 26.61 10.48
N ALA A 50 48.27 27.44 11.37
CA ALA A 50 46.85 27.80 11.34
C ALA A 50 46.49 28.62 10.09
N SER A 51 47.34 29.59 9.73
CA SER A 51 47.17 30.41 8.52
C SER A 51 47.26 29.56 7.24
N GLN A 52 48.27 28.68 7.15
CA GLN A 52 48.44 27.76 6.02
C GLN A 52 47.27 26.78 5.90
N TRP A 53 46.78 26.26 7.03
CA TRP A 53 45.61 25.38 7.06
C TRP A 53 44.34 26.07 6.57
N ALA A 54 44.10 27.32 6.99
CA ALA A 54 42.98 28.12 6.52
C ALA A 54 43.07 28.36 5.01
N HIS A 55 44.26 28.66 4.50
CA HIS A 55 44.51 28.85 3.07
C HIS A 55 44.23 27.57 2.26
N CYS A 56 44.73 26.41 2.71
CA CYS A 56 44.45 25.13 2.04
C CYS A 56 42.95 24.81 1.99
N LYS A 57 42.21 25.05 3.07
CA LYS A 57 40.74 24.86 3.11
C LYS A 57 40.01 25.83 2.18
N GLN A 58 40.47 27.08 2.09
CA GLN A 58 39.88 28.07 1.20
C GLN A 58 40.05 27.65 -0.27
N ILE A 59 41.23 27.16 -0.65
CA ILE A 59 41.48 26.64 -2.00
C ILE A 59 40.58 25.45 -2.31
N MET A 60 40.44 24.49 -1.37
CA MET A 60 39.51 23.36 -1.55
C MET A 60 38.06 23.81 -1.77
N TRP A 61 37.63 24.85 -1.04
CA TRP A 61 36.28 25.38 -1.19
C TRP A 61 36.09 26.12 -2.54
N GLU A 62 37.08 26.88 -2.98
CA GLU A 62 37.08 27.56 -4.28
C GLU A 62 37.09 26.53 -5.43
N ASP A 63 37.92 25.50 -5.35
CA ASP A 63 37.99 24.42 -6.34
C ASP A 63 36.69 23.60 -6.42
N GLU A 64 35.98 23.40 -5.30
CA GLU A 64 34.65 22.76 -5.30
C GLU A 64 33.62 23.65 -6.00
N LYS A 65 33.63 24.95 -5.70
CA LYS A 65 32.70 25.93 -6.27
C LYS A 65 32.90 26.10 -7.78
N GLU A 66 34.15 26.04 -8.25
CA GLU A 66 34.49 26.09 -9.68
C GLU A 66 34.30 24.73 -10.38
N GLY A 67 33.97 23.66 -9.64
CA GLY A 67 33.71 22.32 -10.19
C GLY A 67 34.97 21.56 -10.59
N VAL A 68 36.15 22.01 -10.14
CA VAL A 68 37.45 21.36 -10.38
C VAL A 68 37.55 20.06 -9.56
N ILE A 69 37.04 20.09 -8.33
CA ILE A 69 36.89 18.91 -7.46
C ILE A 69 35.42 18.79 -7.04
N SER A 70 34.95 17.57 -6.80
CA SER A 70 33.60 17.33 -6.28
C SER A 70 33.65 16.72 -4.89
N ARG A 71 32.54 16.83 -4.13
CA ARG A 71 32.38 16.13 -2.85
C ARG A 71 32.72 14.65 -2.93
N SER A 72 32.30 13.99 -4.03
CA SER A 72 32.56 12.56 -4.27
C SER A 72 34.05 12.22 -4.42
N ASP A 73 34.89 13.20 -4.75
CA ASP A 73 36.33 13.03 -4.89
C ASP A 73 37.04 13.11 -3.53
N VAL A 74 36.52 13.92 -2.59
CA VAL A 74 37.11 14.12 -1.24
C VAL A 74 36.61 13.10 -0.23
N GLU A 75 35.37 12.62 -0.39
CA GLU A 75 34.71 11.69 0.53
C GLU A 75 35.48 10.37 0.79
N PRO A 76 36.09 9.71 -0.21
CA PRO A 76 36.89 8.50 0.03
C PRO A 76 38.05 8.72 1.00
N ALA A 77 38.69 9.88 0.95
CA ALA A 77 39.81 10.21 1.82
C ALA A 77 39.38 10.41 3.28
N PHE A 78 38.16 10.88 3.51
CA PHE A 78 37.58 10.94 4.86
C PHE A 78 37.42 9.55 5.47
N TYR A 79 36.94 8.56 4.72
CA TYR A 79 36.84 7.18 5.22
C TYR A 79 38.20 6.52 5.42
N SER A 80 39.18 6.84 4.57
CA SER A 80 40.57 6.42 4.74
C SER A 80 41.17 6.99 6.03
N TYR A 81 40.94 8.28 6.32
CA TYR A 81 41.33 8.93 7.57
C TYR A 81 40.67 8.27 8.80
N MET A 82 39.38 7.94 8.73
CA MET A 82 38.70 7.23 9.82
C MET A 82 39.32 5.85 10.07
N THR A 83 39.73 5.16 9.00
CA THR A 83 40.37 3.85 9.09
C THR A 83 41.77 3.96 9.72
N SER A 84 42.58 4.95 9.30
CA SER A 84 43.91 5.17 9.88
C SER A 84 43.88 5.67 11.31
N SER A 85 42.81 6.37 11.71
CA SER A 85 42.60 6.89 13.06
C SER A 85 42.00 5.87 14.04
N GLY A 86 41.73 4.63 13.60
CA GLY A 86 41.31 3.52 14.47
C GLY A 86 39.80 3.42 14.76
N TYR A 87 38.94 4.09 13.97
CA TYR A 87 37.48 3.95 14.13
C TYR A 87 36.97 2.58 13.67
N SER A 88 35.88 2.08 14.27
CA SER A 88 35.38 0.74 13.97
C SER A 88 34.76 0.64 12.57
N LYS A 89 34.85 -0.54 11.95
CA LYS A 89 34.23 -0.80 10.62
C LYS A 89 32.70 -0.60 10.65
N ASN A 90 32.06 -0.86 11.79
CA ASN A 90 30.63 -0.66 11.97
C ASN A 90 30.26 0.83 11.98
N ASP A 91 31.05 1.67 12.64
CA ASP A 91 30.84 3.12 12.66
C ASP A 91 30.95 3.73 11.26
N ILE A 92 31.97 3.31 10.50
CA ILE A 92 32.15 3.73 9.11
C ILE A 92 30.96 3.28 8.24
N SER A 93 30.45 2.06 8.45
CA SER A 93 29.28 1.56 7.74
C SER A 93 28.02 2.35 8.06
N ASN A 94 27.79 2.68 9.34
CA ASN A 94 26.63 3.46 9.78
C ASN A 94 26.68 4.90 9.26
N ILE A 95 27.85 5.52 9.20
CA ILE A 95 28.02 6.86 8.61
C ILE A 95 27.76 6.84 7.10
N LYS A 96 28.19 5.79 6.37
CA LYS A 96 27.92 5.65 4.94
C LYS A 96 26.43 5.53 4.60
N LYS A 97 25.59 5.13 5.56
CA LYS A 97 24.13 5.09 5.41
C LYS A 97 23.48 6.48 5.58
N LEU A 98 24.18 7.45 6.15
CA LEU A 98 23.68 8.82 6.29
C LEU A 98 23.57 9.50 4.92
N LYS A 99 22.61 10.41 4.79
CA LYS A 99 22.46 11.22 3.58
C LYS A 99 23.72 12.09 3.38
N SER A 100 24.17 12.23 2.14
CA SER A 100 25.44 12.89 1.80
C SER A 100 25.60 14.30 2.37
N TYR A 101 24.50 15.07 2.49
CA TYR A 101 24.53 16.42 3.10
C TYR A 101 24.84 16.43 4.60
N SER A 102 24.68 15.30 5.29
CA SER A 102 24.88 15.18 6.74
C SER A 102 26.35 15.31 7.16
N VAL A 103 27.28 15.05 6.22
CA VAL A 103 28.73 15.13 6.44
C VAL A 103 29.25 16.43 5.82
N PRO A 104 29.47 17.53 6.57
CA PRO A 104 29.81 18.83 5.99
C PRO A 104 31.10 18.80 5.16
N TYR A 105 31.17 19.59 4.08
CA TYR A 105 32.38 19.65 3.24
C TYR A 105 33.62 20.17 4.01
N SER A 106 33.41 21.03 5.01
CA SER A 106 34.45 21.49 5.92
C SER A 106 35.10 20.35 6.74
N LEU A 107 34.33 19.30 7.05
CA LEU A 107 34.84 18.10 7.71
C LEU A 107 35.62 17.23 6.72
N LEU A 108 35.11 17.06 5.50
CA LEU A 108 35.76 16.28 4.44
C LEU A 108 37.13 16.89 4.07
N SER A 109 37.19 18.21 3.87
CA SER A 109 38.44 18.93 3.60
C SER A 109 39.44 18.84 4.75
N SER A 110 38.98 19.01 6.00
CA SER A 110 39.86 18.89 7.16
C SER A 110 40.42 17.47 7.33
N ALA A 111 39.60 16.44 7.16
CA ALA A 111 40.05 15.05 7.22
C ALA A 111 40.96 14.66 6.05
N PHE A 112 40.73 15.21 4.85
CA PHE A 112 41.65 15.04 3.73
C PHE A 112 43.04 15.59 4.07
N LEU A 113 43.11 16.82 4.59
CA LEU A 113 44.39 17.44 4.99
C LEU A 113 45.07 16.64 6.12
N LEU A 114 44.33 16.15 7.11
CA LEU A 114 44.89 15.28 8.16
C LEU A 114 45.39 13.94 7.61
N SER A 115 44.72 13.35 6.61
CA SER A 115 45.16 12.09 5.99
C SER A 115 46.48 12.22 5.22
N LEU A 116 46.81 13.43 4.78
CA LEU A 116 48.09 13.77 4.17
C LEU A 116 49.21 14.03 5.19
N GLY A 117 48.92 13.95 6.50
CA GLY A 117 49.88 14.17 7.58
C GLY A 117 50.09 15.64 7.95
N TYR A 118 49.24 16.54 7.47
CA TYR A 118 49.29 17.96 7.84
C TYR A 118 48.78 18.16 9.26
N LYS A 119 49.49 18.96 10.07
CA LYS A 119 49.19 19.14 11.50
C LYS A 119 48.59 20.53 11.74
N ASN A 120 47.52 20.59 12.52
CA ASN A 120 46.98 21.84 13.04
C ASN A 120 46.42 21.63 14.46
N VAL A 121 47.02 22.31 15.44
CA VAL A 121 46.68 22.23 16.87
C VAL A 121 45.29 22.85 17.09
N GLY A 122 44.26 22.01 17.08
CA GLY A 122 42.86 22.41 17.27
C GLY A 122 41.90 21.83 16.23
N SER A 123 42.38 21.61 15.00
CA SER A 123 41.56 20.97 13.95
C SER A 123 41.35 19.48 14.21
N ASP A 124 42.28 18.81 14.89
CA ASP A 124 42.11 17.42 15.33
C ASP A 124 40.91 17.25 16.27
N ASN A 125 40.73 18.19 17.21
CA ASN A 125 39.59 18.17 18.13
C ASN A 125 38.28 18.44 17.40
N PHE A 126 38.28 19.35 16.42
CA PHE A 126 37.12 19.62 15.58
C PHE A 126 36.69 18.37 14.79
N VAL A 127 37.63 17.69 14.12
CA VAL A 127 37.33 16.47 13.35
C VAL A 127 36.84 15.35 14.26
N LYS A 128 37.50 15.12 15.41
CA LYS A 128 37.08 14.09 16.38
C LYS A 128 35.67 14.34 16.95
N ASN A 129 35.33 15.58 17.28
CA ASN A 129 34.01 15.94 17.80
C ASN A 129 32.91 15.73 16.75
N MET A 130 33.15 16.18 15.51
CA MET A 130 32.21 16.01 14.42
C MET A 130 32.02 14.54 14.03
N VAL A 131 33.10 13.74 14.00
CA VAL A 131 33.02 12.30 13.76
C VAL A 131 32.20 11.63 14.85
N THR A 132 32.39 12.00 16.13
CA THR A 132 31.61 11.45 17.25
C THR A 132 30.12 11.76 17.11
N GLU A 133 29.76 12.98 16.68
CA GLU A 133 28.37 13.34 16.42
C GLU A 133 27.77 12.55 15.25
N LEU A 134 28.54 12.35 14.18
CA LEU A 134 28.12 11.55 13.03
C LEU A 134 27.94 10.06 13.39
N ILE A 135 28.80 9.51 14.24
CA ILE A 135 28.65 8.15 14.77
C ILE A 135 27.34 8.04 15.55
N LYS A 136 27.07 8.97 16.48
CA LYS A 136 25.81 8.99 17.25
C LYS A 136 24.58 9.03 16.34
N ARG A 137 24.57 9.94 15.35
CA ARG A 137 23.47 10.02 14.37
C ARG A 137 23.35 8.75 13.53
N GLY A 138 24.47 8.15 13.13
CA GLY A 138 24.51 6.89 12.38
C GLY A 138 23.99 5.71 13.19
N THR A 139 24.33 5.62 14.48
CA THR A 139 23.83 4.58 15.40
C THR A 139 22.35 4.74 15.71
N ASP A 140 21.87 5.99 15.87
CA ASP A 140 20.45 6.27 16.11
C ASP A 140 19.60 5.85 14.91
N ILE A 141 20.08 6.11 13.69
CA ILE A 141 19.40 5.68 12.45
C ILE A 141 19.47 4.15 12.27
N ALA A 142 20.60 3.52 12.56
CA ALA A 142 20.72 2.06 12.51
C ALA A 142 19.77 1.38 13.51
N ALA A 143 19.59 1.95 14.71
CA ALA A 143 18.62 1.47 15.70
C ALA A 143 17.15 1.67 15.28
N ILE A 144 16.88 2.61 14.37
CA ILE A 144 15.57 2.82 13.75
C ILE A 144 15.33 1.82 12.60
N ASP A 145 16.35 1.41 11.85
CA ASP A 145 16.22 0.41 10.76
C ASP A 145 16.01 -1.02 11.29
N ASP A 146 16.59 -1.39 12.45
CA ASP A 146 16.41 -2.71 13.08
C ASP A 146 15.03 -2.89 13.74
N LYS A 147 14.26 -1.81 13.90
CA LYS A 147 12.81 -1.87 14.16
C LYS A 147 12.12 -1.60 12.83
N PRO A 148 11.31 -2.49 12.26
CA PRO A 148 10.65 -2.21 10.99
C PRO A 148 9.65 -1.06 11.17
N ALA A 149 10.11 0.18 10.95
CA ALA A 149 9.29 1.36 10.86
C ALA A 149 8.66 1.39 9.47
N THR A 150 7.49 0.78 9.34
CA THR A 150 6.56 1.18 8.28
C THR A 150 6.26 2.65 8.47
N VAL A 151 6.93 3.50 7.71
CA VAL A 151 6.51 4.90 7.50
C VAL A 151 5.15 4.82 6.81
N GLU A 152 4.08 4.76 7.59
CA GLU A 152 2.75 5.10 7.09
C GLU A 152 2.82 6.58 6.73
N LYS A 153 3.01 6.88 5.43
CA LYS A 153 2.52 8.14 4.87
C LYS A 153 1.09 8.30 5.39
N PRO A 154 0.68 9.47 5.93
CA PRO A 154 -0.70 9.64 6.34
C PRO A 154 -1.57 9.25 5.15
N LYS A 155 -2.29 8.14 5.27
CA LYS A 155 -3.26 7.74 4.26
C LYS A 155 -4.27 8.87 4.29
N ARG A 156 -4.20 9.80 3.33
CA ARG A 156 -5.24 10.82 3.15
C ARG A 156 -6.56 10.08 3.27
N ASN A 157 -7.42 10.54 4.18
CA ASN A 157 -8.72 9.94 4.35
C ASN A 157 -9.37 9.94 2.95
N ILE A 158 -9.91 8.80 2.54
CA ILE A 158 -10.47 8.63 1.20
C ILE A 158 -11.57 9.68 0.97
N GLN A 159 -12.28 10.07 2.04
CA GLN A 159 -13.28 11.13 2.01
C GLN A 159 -12.66 12.49 1.65
N ASP A 160 -11.56 12.87 2.30
CA ASP A 160 -10.87 14.13 2.03
C ASP A 160 -10.34 14.17 0.59
N ALA A 161 -9.78 13.07 0.10
CA ALA A 161 -9.32 12.97 -1.29
C ALA A 161 -10.48 13.07 -2.30
N MET A 162 -11.64 12.51 -2.00
CA MET A 162 -12.85 12.65 -2.83
C MET A 162 -13.43 14.07 -2.75
N ALA A 163 -13.29 14.76 -1.62
CA ALA A 163 -13.70 16.15 -1.46
C ALA A 163 -12.79 17.10 -2.25
N ASP A 164 -11.46 16.89 -2.21
CA ASP A 164 -10.50 17.62 -3.04
C ASP A 164 -10.86 17.48 -4.53
N GLN A 165 -11.08 16.25 -4.99
CA GLN A 165 -11.49 15.99 -6.37
C GLN A 165 -12.81 16.65 -6.75
N LEU A 166 -13.79 16.65 -5.83
CA LEU A 166 -15.05 17.36 -6.05
C LEU A 166 -14.83 18.87 -6.16
N SER A 167 -13.98 19.44 -5.30
CA SER A 167 -13.66 20.87 -5.32
C SER A 167 -13.01 21.28 -6.64
N ASP A 168 -12.07 20.47 -7.15
CA ASP A 168 -11.41 20.72 -8.44
C ASP A 168 -12.44 20.70 -9.59
N ILE A 169 -13.34 19.71 -9.59
CA ILE A 169 -14.41 19.57 -10.57
C ILE A 169 -15.39 20.74 -10.52
N ILE A 170 -15.79 21.19 -9.32
CA ILE A 170 -16.65 22.36 -9.15
C ILE A 170 -15.95 23.60 -9.67
N GLY A 171 -14.65 23.78 -9.38
CA GLY A 171 -13.87 24.91 -9.88
C GLY A 171 -13.83 24.98 -11.40
N GLU A 172 -13.63 23.85 -12.09
CA GLU A 172 -13.70 23.81 -13.56
C GLU A 172 -15.11 24.15 -14.08
N LEU A 173 -16.16 23.62 -13.45
CA LEU A 173 -17.55 23.92 -13.81
C LEU A 173 -17.93 25.39 -13.57
N GLN A 174 -17.36 26.05 -12.58
CA GLN A 174 -17.53 27.50 -12.38
C GLN A 174 -16.87 28.30 -13.51
N GLY A 175 -15.71 27.87 -14.02
CA GLY A 175 -15.13 28.48 -15.22
C GLY A 175 -16.05 28.33 -16.45
N PHE A 176 -16.73 27.19 -16.57
CA PHE A 176 -17.72 26.98 -17.65
C PHE A 176 -18.99 27.79 -17.48
N GLU A 177 -19.36 28.15 -16.25
CA GLU A 177 -20.47 29.05 -15.96
C GLU A 177 -20.20 30.45 -16.50
N ASP A 178 -18.98 30.98 -16.27
CA ASP A 178 -18.57 32.30 -16.76
C ASP A 178 -18.58 32.39 -18.29
N GLU A 179 -18.16 31.32 -18.96
CA GLU A 179 -18.12 31.23 -20.43
C GLU A 179 -19.42 30.70 -21.06
N LEU A 180 -20.39 30.24 -20.25
CA LEU A 180 -21.60 29.53 -20.68
C LEU A 180 -21.30 28.39 -21.66
N MET A 181 -20.34 27.53 -21.32
CA MET A 181 -19.87 26.47 -22.20
C MET A 181 -20.98 25.45 -22.53
N PRO A 182 -21.23 25.13 -23.82
CA PRO A 182 -22.41 24.36 -24.24
C PRO A 182 -22.31 22.82 -24.10
N ASP A 183 -21.12 22.25 -23.88
CA ASP A 183 -20.84 20.81 -24.05
C ASP A 183 -20.38 20.12 -22.75
N VAL A 184 -21.04 20.41 -21.62
CA VAL A 184 -20.63 19.89 -20.29
C VAL A 184 -20.71 18.36 -20.22
N TYR A 185 -21.70 17.73 -20.87
CA TYR A 185 -21.78 16.27 -20.97
C TYR A 185 -20.52 15.60 -21.53
N LYS A 186 -19.96 16.14 -22.61
CA LYS A 186 -18.74 15.59 -23.24
C LYS A 186 -17.54 15.75 -22.31
N TRP A 187 -17.45 16.88 -21.62
CA TRP A 187 -16.41 17.11 -20.62
C TRP A 187 -16.53 16.12 -19.44
N LEU A 188 -17.74 15.89 -18.91
CA LEU A 188 -17.97 14.88 -17.86
C LEU A 188 -17.50 13.48 -18.28
N GLN A 189 -17.67 13.14 -19.57
CA GLN A 189 -17.17 11.89 -20.15
C GLN A 189 -15.65 11.85 -20.26
N SER A 190 -15.00 12.90 -20.78
CA SER A 190 -13.54 12.93 -20.94
C SER A 190 -12.81 12.92 -19.60
N THR A 191 -13.33 13.65 -18.62
CA THR A 191 -12.75 13.75 -17.26
C THR A 191 -13.05 12.50 -16.42
N ASN A 192 -13.95 11.63 -16.89
CA ASN A 192 -14.34 10.39 -16.22
C ASN A 192 -14.79 10.64 -14.76
N VAL A 193 -15.56 11.71 -14.54
CA VAL A 193 -16.11 12.09 -13.24
C VAL A 193 -16.77 10.90 -12.52
N PRO A 194 -16.39 10.61 -11.27
CA PRO A 194 -17.07 9.60 -10.47
C PRO A 194 -18.56 9.89 -10.31
N LYS A 195 -19.41 8.87 -10.48
CA LYS A 195 -20.87 8.98 -10.35
C LYS A 195 -21.31 9.64 -9.03
N VAL A 196 -20.57 9.42 -7.95
CA VAL A 196 -20.87 9.96 -6.62
C VAL A 196 -20.87 11.50 -6.62
N HIS A 197 -20.03 12.12 -7.44
CA HIS A 197 -19.93 13.58 -7.52
C HIS A 197 -21.07 14.21 -8.33
N ALA A 198 -21.76 13.47 -9.21
CA ALA A 198 -22.83 14.02 -10.03
C ALA A 198 -23.99 14.61 -9.19
N ASP A 199 -24.33 13.96 -8.07
CA ASP A 199 -25.36 14.46 -7.14
C ASP A 199 -24.84 15.67 -6.35
N ALA A 200 -23.59 15.64 -5.89
CA ALA A 200 -22.98 16.76 -5.17
C ALA A 200 -22.83 18.02 -6.04
N ILE A 201 -22.51 17.85 -7.33
CA ILE A 201 -22.44 18.95 -8.30
C ILE A 201 -23.83 19.55 -8.51
N ARG A 202 -24.87 18.72 -8.65
CA ARG A 202 -26.26 19.19 -8.75
C ARG A 202 -26.63 20.04 -7.53
N ASP A 203 -26.37 19.52 -6.34
CA ASP A 203 -26.71 20.21 -5.09
C ASP A 203 -25.98 21.56 -4.96
N TYR A 204 -24.79 21.70 -5.55
CA TYR A 204 -24.03 22.96 -5.57
C TYR A 204 -24.63 24.01 -6.51
N PHE A 205 -25.07 23.63 -7.71
CA PHE A 205 -25.58 24.56 -8.73
C PHE A 205 -27.09 24.79 -8.67
N GLN A 206 -27.85 23.91 -8.02
CA GLN A 206 -29.31 24.03 -7.90
C GLN A 206 -29.75 25.36 -7.23
N PRO A 207 -29.14 25.82 -6.13
CA PRO A 207 -29.53 27.09 -5.51
C PRO A 207 -29.37 28.31 -6.43
N ARG A 208 -28.35 28.31 -7.29
CA ARG A 208 -28.12 29.40 -8.27
C ARG A 208 -29.19 29.42 -9.35
N LEU A 209 -29.61 28.25 -9.83
CA LEU A 209 -30.73 28.14 -10.76
C LEU A 209 -32.04 28.63 -10.12
N ASP A 210 -32.28 28.25 -8.85
CA ASP A 210 -33.47 28.66 -8.10
C ASP A 210 -33.51 30.19 -7.91
N GLU A 211 -32.38 30.81 -7.57
CA GLU A 211 -32.21 32.27 -7.47
C GLU A 211 -32.54 32.98 -8.81
N LEU A 212 -32.05 32.47 -9.93
CA LEU A 212 -32.34 33.03 -11.25
C LEU A 212 -33.82 32.89 -11.64
N TYR A 213 -34.50 31.83 -11.21
CA TYR A 213 -35.96 31.71 -11.39
C TYR A 213 -36.74 32.70 -10.52
N GLU A 214 -36.27 32.99 -9.30
CA GLU A 214 -36.87 34.01 -8.43
C GLU A 214 -36.68 35.43 -8.99
N LEU A 215 -35.51 35.70 -9.57
CA LEU A 215 -35.22 36.93 -10.30
C LEU A 215 -36.21 37.15 -11.45
N ILE A 216 -36.54 36.11 -12.24
CA ILE A 216 -37.55 36.23 -13.30
C ILE A 216 -38.94 36.55 -12.76
N LYS A 217 -39.29 36.05 -11.57
CA LYS A 217 -40.57 36.37 -10.91
C LYS A 217 -40.61 37.83 -10.43
N GLY A 218 -39.45 38.47 -10.22
CA GLY A 218 -39.30 39.90 -9.98
C GLY A 218 -39.87 40.39 -8.65
N LYS A 219 -39.99 39.51 -7.65
CA LYS A 219 -40.59 39.83 -6.34
C LYS A 219 -39.59 40.30 -5.28
N ASP A 220 -38.29 40.07 -5.52
CA ASP A 220 -37.22 40.41 -4.59
C ASP A 220 -36.41 41.59 -5.13
N ASP A 221 -36.45 42.70 -4.39
CA ASP A 221 -35.75 43.93 -4.75
C ASP A 221 -34.22 43.78 -4.68
N GLN A 222 -33.69 42.92 -3.80
CA GLN A 222 -32.26 42.67 -3.66
C GLN A 222 -31.71 41.90 -4.86
N LEU A 223 -32.45 40.89 -5.34
CA LEU A 223 -32.05 40.15 -6.54
C LEU A 223 -32.08 41.04 -7.79
N ASN A 224 -33.10 41.90 -7.90
CA ASN A 224 -33.20 42.84 -9.00
C ASN A 224 -32.03 43.84 -9.01
N GLU A 225 -31.57 44.31 -7.84
CA GLU A 225 -30.39 45.17 -7.70
C GLU A 225 -29.10 44.42 -8.06
N ALA A 226 -28.91 43.21 -7.53
CA ALA A 226 -27.72 42.39 -7.76
C ALA A 226 -27.50 42.06 -9.25
N TYR A 227 -28.59 41.82 -9.99
CA TYR A 227 -28.56 41.50 -11.42
C TYR A 227 -28.85 42.69 -12.34
N ALA A 228 -28.90 43.92 -11.83
CA ALA A 228 -29.24 45.12 -12.60
C ALA A 228 -28.30 45.37 -13.80
N SER A 229 -27.06 44.87 -13.71
CA SER A 229 -26.06 44.96 -14.80
C SER A 229 -26.35 44.04 -15.99
N TYR A 230 -27.19 43.02 -15.80
CA TYR A 230 -27.48 42.00 -16.81
C TYR A 230 -28.78 42.28 -17.56
N LYS A 231 -28.78 42.02 -18.87
CA LYS A 231 -29.99 42.08 -19.68
C LYS A 231 -30.85 40.84 -19.42
N ARG A 232 -32.17 41.00 -19.51
CA ARG A 232 -33.13 39.87 -19.41
C ARG A 232 -32.82 38.70 -20.36
N LYS A 233 -32.20 38.96 -21.51
CA LYS A 233 -31.77 37.90 -22.45
C LYS A 233 -30.58 37.10 -21.90
N GLU A 234 -29.63 37.75 -21.24
CA GLU A 234 -28.45 37.12 -20.65
C GLU A 234 -28.85 36.24 -19.46
N ILE A 235 -29.76 36.73 -18.61
CA ILE A 235 -30.34 35.95 -17.50
C ILE A 235 -31.02 34.67 -18.02
N LYS A 236 -31.77 34.76 -19.12
CA LYS A 236 -32.39 33.57 -19.76
C LYS A 236 -31.36 32.59 -20.31
N ASN A 237 -30.24 33.09 -20.85
CA ASN A 237 -29.16 32.23 -21.33
C ASN A 237 -28.49 31.50 -20.16
N MET A 238 -28.27 32.16 -19.03
CA MET A 238 -27.75 31.54 -17.81
C MET A 238 -28.68 30.42 -17.33
N ILE A 239 -29.98 30.70 -17.22
CA ILE A 239 -30.98 29.68 -16.83
C ILE A 239 -30.95 28.49 -17.80
N SER A 240 -30.92 28.75 -19.11
CA SER A 240 -30.85 27.68 -20.11
C SER A 240 -29.59 26.83 -19.95
N TRP A 241 -28.44 27.44 -19.62
CA TRP A 241 -27.21 26.70 -19.38
C TRP A 241 -27.32 25.82 -18.14
N TYR A 242 -27.83 26.35 -17.03
CA TYR A 242 -28.08 25.60 -15.81
C TYR A 242 -29.05 24.42 -16.01
N GLU A 243 -30.15 24.64 -16.75
CA GLU A 243 -31.08 23.57 -17.11
C GLU A 243 -30.39 22.46 -17.91
N GLN A 244 -29.55 22.83 -18.89
CA GLN A 244 -28.76 21.86 -19.66
C GLN A 244 -27.75 21.12 -18.79
N LEU A 245 -27.06 21.81 -17.86
CA LEU A 245 -26.14 21.19 -16.91
C LEU A 245 -26.85 20.11 -16.08
N MET A 246 -28.06 20.38 -15.58
CA MET A 246 -28.81 19.40 -14.79
C MET A 246 -29.20 18.17 -15.61
N ILE A 247 -29.62 18.37 -16.88
CA ILE A 247 -29.94 17.30 -17.82
C ILE A 247 -28.71 16.44 -18.12
N ASP A 248 -27.57 17.08 -18.37
CA ASP A 248 -26.29 16.42 -18.66
C ASP A 248 -25.80 15.58 -17.49
N LEU A 249 -25.91 16.09 -16.25
CA LEU A 249 -25.57 15.35 -15.04
C LEU A 249 -26.44 14.10 -14.87
N ASP A 250 -27.75 14.20 -15.15
CA ASP A 250 -28.68 13.05 -15.12
C ASP A 250 -28.36 12.01 -16.19
N ALA A 251 -28.12 12.46 -17.43
CA ALA A 251 -27.73 11.59 -18.53
C ALA A 251 -26.42 10.85 -18.22
N TYR A 252 -25.44 11.57 -17.67
CA TYR A 252 -24.15 11.02 -17.29
C TYR A 252 -24.26 9.97 -16.18
N LYS A 253 -25.10 10.25 -15.17
CA LYS A 253 -25.39 9.31 -14.08
C LYS A 253 -26.00 8.00 -14.60
N ARG A 254 -26.93 8.09 -15.56
CA ARG A 254 -27.55 6.93 -16.23
C ARG A 254 -26.52 6.13 -17.03
N LEU A 255 -25.63 6.80 -17.75
CA LEU A 255 -24.53 6.16 -18.49
C LEU A 255 -23.59 5.40 -17.55
N LYS A 256 -23.14 6.01 -16.45
CA LYS A 256 -22.27 5.32 -15.48
C LYS A 256 -22.94 4.12 -14.81
N LEU A 257 -24.25 4.19 -14.62
CA LEU A 257 -25.04 3.07 -14.11
C LEU A 257 -25.06 1.89 -15.09
N SER A 258 -25.28 2.15 -16.39
CA SER A 258 -25.33 1.10 -17.41
C SER A 258 -23.97 0.46 -17.67
N LEU A 259 -22.87 1.23 -17.58
CA LEU A 259 -21.50 0.73 -17.74
C LEU A 259 -21.01 -0.14 -16.56
N ARG A 260 -21.76 -0.21 -15.45
CA ARG A 260 -21.33 -0.98 -14.27
C ARG A 260 -21.35 -2.47 -14.58
N LYS A 261 -20.16 -3.08 -14.69
CA LYS A 261 -20.00 -4.52 -14.86
C LYS A 261 -20.71 -5.29 -13.74
N VAL A 262 -21.67 -6.15 -14.11
CA VAL A 262 -22.32 -7.07 -13.18
C VAL A 262 -21.26 -8.01 -12.60
N ARG A 263 -21.09 -8.01 -11.28
CA ARG A 263 -20.16 -8.91 -10.60
C ARG A 263 -20.69 -10.34 -10.70
N VAL A 264 -20.04 -11.17 -11.51
CA VAL A 264 -20.27 -12.62 -11.52
C VAL A 264 -19.79 -13.20 -10.20
N ARG A 265 -20.71 -13.82 -9.44
CA ARG A 265 -20.36 -14.47 -8.17
C ARG A 265 -19.56 -15.74 -8.46
N LYS A 266 -18.40 -15.90 -7.84
CA LYS A 266 -17.65 -17.16 -7.88
C LYS A 266 -18.50 -18.28 -7.27
N PRO A 267 -18.50 -19.50 -7.83
CA PRO A 267 -19.17 -20.64 -7.19
C PRO A 267 -18.57 -20.86 -5.80
N LYS A 268 -19.42 -21.18 -4.82
CA LYS A 268 -18.99 -21.42 -3.44
C LYS A 268 -18.14 -22.69 -3.39
N SER A 269 -17.04 -22.66 -2.64
CA SER A 269 -16.23 -23.86 -2.44
C SER A 269 -16.98 -24.91 -1.60
N PRO A 270 -16.64 -26.21 -1.68
CA PRO A 270 -17.27 -27.26 -0.89
C PRO A 270 -17.25 -26.97 0.63
N ALA A 271 -16.12 -26.50 1.15
CA ALA A 271 -15.99 -26.11 2.55
C ALA A 271 -16.94 -24.96 2.96
N GLN A 272 -17.19 -24.01 2.07
CA GLN A 272 -18.12 -22.90 2.33
C GLN A 272 -19.59 -23.36 2.37
N LEU A 273 -19.95 -24.36 1.59
CA LEU A 273 -21.29 -24.94 1.58
C LEU A 273 -21.59 -25.73 2.87
N ILE A 274 -20.58 -26.40 3.41
CA ILE A 274 -20.70 -27.28 4.58
C ILE A 274 -20.51 -26.54 5.92
N LYS A 275 -20.00 -25.31 5.93
CA LYS A 275 -19.74 -24.52 7.16
C LYS A 275 -20.89 -24.50 8.19
N SER A 276 -22.12 -24.66 7.73
CA SER A 276 -23.34 -24.61 8.56
C SER A 276 -23.92 -25.97 8.91
N LEU A 277 -23.30 -27.07 8.46
CA LEU A 277 -23.74 -28.44 8.70
C LEU A 277 -23.39 -28.86 10.13
N LYS A 278 -24.40 -29.32 10.88
CA LYS A 278 -24.25 -29.85 12.23
C LYS A 278 -24.34 -31.37 12.19
N TYR A 279 -23.28 -32.07 12.59
CA TYR A 279 -23.22 -33.53 12.66
C TYR A 279 -22.41 -33.96 13.89
N LEU A 280 -22.53 -35.22 14.29
CA LEU A 280 -21.78 -35.80 15.40
C LEU A 280 -20.42 -36.27 14.91
N THR A 281 -19.31 -35.74 15.44
CA THR A 281 -17.95 -36.12 15.00
C THR A 281 -17.56 -37.53 15.47
N TYR A 282 -17.96 -37.89 16.68
CA TYR A 282 -17.69 -39.19 17.29
C TYR A 282 -18.89 -39.62 18.15
N SER A 283 -19.29 -40.89 18.02
CA SER A 283 -20.32 -41.50 18.87
C SER A 283 -19.64 -42.44 19.87
N GLU A 284 -19.74 -42.11 21.15
CA GLU A 284 -19.22 -42.96 22.25
C GLU A 284 -20.00 -44.27 22.37
N ASP A 285 -21.33 -44.21 22.26
CA ASP A 285 -22.23 -45.37 22.38
C ASP A 285 -21.87 -46.52 21.43
N TYR A 286 -21.54 -46.19 20.18
CA TYR A 286 -21.24 -47.19 19.15
C TYR A 286 -19.76 -47.22 18.74
N LYS A 287 -18.93 -46.35 19.33
CA LYS A 287 -17.50 -46.17 19.02
C LYS A 287 -17.23 -45.92 17.54
N ILE A 288 -18.03 -45.08 16.88
CA ILE A 288 -17.94 -44.77 15.44
C ILE A 288 -17.51 -43.33 15.23
N GLN A 289 -16.57 -43.12 14.30
CA GLN A 289 -16.12 -41.81 13.85
C GLN A 289 -16.83 -41.40 12.55
N SER A 290 -17.25 -40.13 12.47
CA SER A 290 -17.86 -39.58 11.24
C SER A 290 -16.83 -39.33 10.14
N ILE A 291 -17.24 -39.58 8.89
CA ILE A 291 -16.48 -39.16 7.71
C ILE A 291 -16.45 -37.63 7.58
N LYS A 292 -15.41 -37.13 6.90
CA LYS A 292 -15.31 -35.72 6.52
C LYS A 292 -16.54 -35.29 5.74
N PRO A 293 -17.23 -34.22 6.15
CA PRO A 293 -18.48 -33.78 5.51
C PRO A 293 -18.24 -33.24 4.09
N GLU A 294 -17.02 -32.84 3.75
CA GLU A 294 -16.62 -32.39 2.40
C GLU A 294 -16.93 -33.42 1.31
N SER A 295 -16.80 -34.71 1.64
CA SER A 295 -17.05 -35.80 0.72
C SER A 295 -18.52 -35.94 0.33
N ILE A 296 -19.46 -35.30 1.04
CA ILE A 296 -20.89 -35.32 0.70
C ILE A 296 -21.17 -34.60 -0.61
N ILE A 297 -20.41 -33.53 -0.91
CA ILE A 297 -20.62 -32.72 -2.11
C ILE A 297 -20.10 -33.50 -3.31
N GLY A 298 -20.99 -33.84 -4.24
CA GLY A 298 -20.66 -34.67 -5.40
C GLY A 298 -20.92 -36.16 -5.21
N ALA A 299 -21.35 -36.58 -4.01
CA ALA A 299 -21.67 -37.98 -3.73
C ALA A 299 -23.00 -38.40 -4.38
N SER A 300 -23.09 -39.64 -4.84
CA SER A 300 -24.35 -40.24 -5.29
C SER A 300 -25.13 -40.88 -4.14
N VAL A 301 -24.44 -41.39 -3.11
CA VAL A 301 -25.10 -42.05 -1.95
C VAL A 301 -24.47 -41.62 -0.64
N LEU A 302 -25.31 -41.26 0.34
CA LEU A 302 -24.90 -40.91 1.69
C LEU A 302 -25.59 -41.80 2.73
N TRP A 303 -24.80 -42.43 3.59
CA TRP A 303 -25.27 -43.22 4.73
C TRP A 303 -25.07 -42.48 6.05
N LEU A 304 -26.14 -42.37 6.81
CA LEU A 304 -26.19 -41.70 8.09
C LEU A 304 -26.77 -42.62 9.16
N MET A 305 -26.31 -42.46 10.38
CA MET A 305 -26.89 -43.11 11.55
C MET A 305 -27.32 -42.07 12.57
N ASN A 306 -28.58 -42.10 12.97
CA ASN A 306 -29.05 -41.29 14.09
C ASN A 306 -28.93 -42.10 15.38
N VAL A 307 -28.02 -41.67 16.26
CA VAL A 307 -27.67 -42.40 17.50
C VAL A 307 -28.87 -42.49 18.44
N LYS A 308 -29.59 -41.37 18.63
CA LYS A 308 -30.74 -41.27 19.54
C LYS A 308 -31.93 -42.12 19.11
N THR A 309 -32.25 -42.13 17.82
CA THR A 309 -33.43 -42.86 17.30
C THR A 309 -33.09 -44.26 16.80
N ARG A 310 -31.80 -44.63 16.79
CA ARG A 310 -31.29 -45.90 16.26
C ARG A 310 -31.73 -46.15 14.80
N LYS A 311 -31.84 -45.09 14.01
CA LYS A 311 -32.23 -45.18 12.58
C LYS A 311 -31.02 -45.09 11.67
N LEU A 312 -30.87 -46.09 10.81
CA LEU A 312 -29.98 -46.07 9.65
C LEU A 312 -30.71 -45.39 8.49
N ILE A 313 -30.11 -44.35 7.92
CA ILE A 313 -30.70 -43.47 6.91
C ILE A 313 -29.84 -43.51 5.65
N VAL A 314 -30.49 -43.64 4.51
CA VAL A 314 -29.85 -43.61 3.18
C VAL A 314 -30.42 -42.45 2.38
N TYR A 315 -29.55 -41.58 1.90
CA TYR A 315 -29.89 -40.58 0.88
C TYR A 315 -29.26 -41.00 -0.44
N ASN A 316 -30.10 -41.20 -1.45
CA ASN A 316 -29.69 -41.44 -2.82
C ASN A 316 -29.93 -40.18 -3.66
N ALA A 317 -28.96 -39.82 -4.49
CA ALA A 317 -29.10 -38.72 -5.42
C ALA A 317 -30.22 -39.00 -6.44
N SER A 318 -30.98 -37.98 -6.79
CA SER A 318 -32.00 -38.01 -7.83
C SER A 318 -31.35 -38.18 -9.21
N GLU A 319 -32.03 -38.83 -10.15
CA GLU A 319 -31.55 -39.03 -11.52
C GLU A 319 -31.26 -37.71 -12.26
N MET A 320 -31.95 -36.62 -11.90
CA MET A 320 -31.71 -35.29 -12.48
C MET A 320 -30.41 -34.64 -12.00
N GLU A 321 -30.15 -34.65 -10.68
CA GLU A 321 -29.00 -33.94 -10.12
C GLU A 321 -27.72 -34.81 -10.08
N LYS A 322 -27.87 -36.15 -10.07
CA LYS A 322 -26.81 -37.19 -10.04
C LYS A 322 -25.81 -37.08 -8.88
N SER A 323 -25.88 -36.02 -8.09
CA SER A 323 -24.98 -35.66 -7.01
C SER A 323 -25.75 -34.98 -5.87
N LEU A 324 -25.31 -35.24 -4.64
CA LEU A 324 -25.83 -34.63 -3.44
C LEU A 324 -25.08 -33.32 -3.17
N THR A 325 -25.82 -32.30 -2.74
CA THR A 325 -25.26 -31.01 -2.30
C THR A 325 -25.83 -30.65 -0.93
N VAL A 326 -25.16 -29.79 -0.17
CA VAL A 326 -25.62 -29.35 1.15
C VAL A 326 -25.86 -27.84 1.15
N LYS A 327 -27.00 -27.42 1.72
CA LYS A 327 -27.31 -26.01 2.01
C LYS A 327 -27.81 -25.89 3.45
N GLY A 328 -27.00 -25.29 4.31
CA GLY A 328 -27.36 -25.24 5.73
C GLY A 328 -27.18 -26.61 6.37
N SER A 329 -28.26 -27.09 6.97
CA SER A 329 -28.40 -28.46 7.47
C SER A 329 -29.18 -29.38 6.53
N THR A 330 -29.58 -28.89 5.35
CA THR A 330 -30.42 -29.63 4.41
C THR A 330 -29.58 -30.19 3.27
N ILE A 331 -29.76 -31.47 2.97
CA ILE A 331 -29.25 -32.14 1.78
C ILE A 331 -30.18 -31.80 0.61
N LEU A 332 -29.60 -31.39 -0.50
CA LEU A 332 -30.25 -31.11 -1.78
C LEU A 332 -29.88 -32.20 -2.78
N GLY A 333 -30.75 -32.42 -3.77
CA GLY A 333 -30.54 -33.41 -4.82
C GLY A 333 -30.83 -34.85 -4.44
N TRP A 334 -31.47 -35.11 -3.30
CA TRP A 334 -31.89 -36.46 -2.91
C TRP A 334 -33.29 -36.78 -3.44
N ASP A 335 -33.55 -38.04 -3.76
CA ASP A 335 -34.87 -38.50 -4.20
C ASP A 335 -35.70 -39.07 -3.02
N PRO A 336 -36.92 -38.56 -2.76
CA PRO A 336 -37.80 -39.05 -1.72
C PRO A 336 -38.28 -40.49 -1.86
N LYS A 337 -38.28 -41.06 -3.06
CA LYS A 337 -38.76 -42.44 -3.29
C LYS A 337 -37.70 -43.47 -2.94
N THR A 338 -36.46 -43.21 -3.34
CA THR A 338 -35.34 -44.13 -3.11
C THR A 338 -34.63 -43.94 -1.77
N SER A 339 -34.78 -42.78 -1.14
CA SER A 339 -34.16 -42.47 0.16
C SER A 339 -35.06 -42.88 1.32
N THR A 340 -34.57 -43.76 2.19
CA THR A 340 -35.37 -44.37 3.26
C THR A 340 -34.57 -44.52 4.54
N GLY A 341 -35.28 -44.49 5.69
CA GLY A 341 -34.68 -44.73 7.00
C GLY A 341 -35.30 -45.95 7.69
N LYS A 342 -34.47 -46.85 8.22
CA LYS A 342 -34.91 -48.04 8.97
C LYS A 342 -34.31 -48.08 10.37
N THR A 343 -35.09 -48.51 11.36
CA THR A 343 -34.62 -48.67 12.74
C THR A 343 -33.85 -49.97 12.90
N LEU A 344 -32.64 -49.90 13.45
CA LEU A 344 -31.79 -51.06 13.78
C LEU A 344 -32.27 -51.69 15.10
N ARG A 345 -32.36 -53.02 15.13
CA ARG A 345 -32.79 -53.77 16.34
C ARG A 345 -31.62 -54.13 17.25
N LYS A 346 -30.43 -54.34 16.67
CA LYS A 346 -29.17 -54.62 17.36
C LYS A 346 -28.05 -53.73 16.80
N PRO A 347 -28.04 -52.44 17.14
CA PRO A 347 -27.18 -51.46 16.46
C PRO A 347 -25.68 -51.79 16.56
N GLU A 348 -25.18 -52.35 17.66
CA GLU A 348 -23.74 -52.61 17.83
C GLU A 348 -23.17 -53.67 16.87
N GLU A 349 -23.82 -54.82 16.76
CA GLU A 349 -23.43 -55.89 15.83
C GLU A 349 -23.66 -55.43 14.38
N GLN A 350 -24.83 -54.84 14.14
CA GLN A 350 -25.26 -54.42 12.81
C GLN A 350 -24.38 -53.31 12.21
N LEU A 351 -23.90 -52.38 13.03
CA LEU A 351 -23.01 -51.31 12.58
C LEU A 351 -21.59 -51.81 12.30
N LYS A 352 -21.09 -52.80 13.06
CA LYS A 352 -19.78 -53.42 12.79
C LYS A 352 -19.78 -54.14 11.44
N ASP A 353 -20.81 -54.95 11.18
CA ASP A 353 -20.98 -55.63 9.89
C ASP A 353 -21.14 -54.63 8.73
N PHE A 354 -21.88 -53.55 8.98
CA PHE A 354 -22.10 -52.49 8.00
C PHE A 354 -20.80 -51.76 7.65
N LEU A 355 -19.96 -51.42 8.63
CA LEU A 355 -18.69 -50.72 8.39
C LEU A 355 -17.69 -51.58 7.61
N VAL A 356 -17.67 -52.90 7.82
CA VAL A 356 -16.82 -53.84 7.07
C VAL A 356 -17.34 -54.07 5.65
N GLY A 357 -18.65 -54.02 5.44
CA GLY A 357 -19.29 -54.25 4.14
C GLY A 357 -18.89 -53.26 3.03
N GLY A 358 -18.72 -53.78 1.81
CA GLY A 358 -18.54 -53.01 0.58
C GLY A 358 -19.86 -52.49 -0.02
N LYS A 359 -19.77 -51.71 -1.11
CA LYS A 359 -20.90 -51.01 -1.77
C LYS A 359 -22.07 -51.94 -2.14
N VAL A 360 -21.78 -53.16 -2.60
CA VAL A 360 -22.81 -54.16 -2.99
C VAL A 360 -23.49 -54.76 -1.76
N ALA A 361 -22.71 -55.10 -0.73
CA ALA A 361 -23.23 -55.64 0.52
C ALA A 361 -24.19 -54.65 1.20
N MET A 362 -23.89 -53.35 1.19
CA MET A 362 -24.73 -52.31 1.80
C MET A 362 -26.12 -52.17 1.15
N ARG A 363 -26.21 -52.31 -0.18
CA ARG A 363 -27.50 -52.27 -0.87
C ARG A 363 -28.40 -53.42 -0.44
N ASN A 364 -27.81 -54.60 -0.29
CA ASN A 364 -28.51 -55.79 0.20
C ASN A 364 -28.84 -55.66 1.70
N TYR A 365 -27.93 -55.06 2.48
CA TYR A 365 -28.08 -54.83 3.91
C TYR A 365 -29.34 -54.00 4.23
N HIS A 366 -29.53 -52.87 3.53
CA HIS A 366 -30.70 -52.02 3.76
C HIS A 366 -32.02 -52.71 3.43
N LYS A 367 -32.03 -53.58 2.40
CA LYS A 367 -33.20 -54.41 2.07
C LYS A 367 -33.46 -55.48 3.14
N ALA A 368 -32.40 -56.11 3.67
CA ALA A 368 -32.49 -57.19 4.64
C ALA A 368 -33.00 -56.74 6.04
N ILE A 369 -32.89 -55.45 6.37
CA ILE A 369 -33.43 -54.93 7.64
C ILE A 369 -34.96 -55.01 7.64
N LYS A 370 -35.52 -55.81 8.56
CA LYS A 370 -36.97 -56.04 8.78
C LYS A 370 -37.74 -54.83 9.37
N GLY A 371 -37.16 -53.63 9.33
CA GLY A 371 -37.76 -52.39 9.86
C GLY A 371 -38.69 -51.72 8.85
N LYS A 372 -39.73 -51.04 9.32
CA LYS A 372 -40.59 -50.19 8.47
C LYS A 372 -39.80 -49.00 7.92
N ASP A 373 -40.05 -48.65 6.67
CA ASP A 373 -39.44 -47.49 6.03
C ASP A 373 -40.02 -46.18 6.57
N ALA A 374 -39.14 -45.33 7.11
CA ALA A 374 -39.48 -43.99 7.54
C ALA A 374 -39.22 -42.97 6.43
N LYS A 375 -40.19 -42.07 6.20
CA LYS A 375 -40.02 -40.91 5.31
C LYS A 375 -38.97 -39.96 5.89
N LEU A 376 -38.07 -39.49 5.02
CA LEU A 376 -36.98 -38.58 5.38
C LEU A 376 -37.34 -37.13 5.06
N ASN A 377 -36.73 -36.19 5.77
CA ASN A 377 -36.93 -34.74 5.59
C ASN A 377 -35.69 -34.03 4.99
N GLY A 378 -34.67 -34.81 4.58
CA GLY A 378 -33.43 -34.28 4.03
C GLY A 378 -32.55 -33.47 5.00
N ARG A 379 -32.81 -33.46 6.31
CA ARG A 379 -32.03 -32.64 7.27
C ARG A 379 -31.11 -33.48 8.14
N ILE A 380 -29.86 -33.00 8.30
CA ILE A 380 -28.86 -33.56 9.20
C ILE A 380 -28.87 -32.78 10.52
N ASN A 381 -28.87 -33.52 11.63
CA ASN A 381 -28.86 -32.98 13.00
C ASN A 381 -27.56 -33.35 13.73
N LYS A 382 -27.32 -32.72 14.88
CA LYS A 382 -26.17 -32.99 15.77
C LYS A 382 -26.08 -34.43 16.27
N ASP A 383 -27.19 -35.18 16.27
CA ASP A 383 -27.23 -36.57 16.74
C ASP A 383 -26.97 -37.59 15.61
N MET A 384 -26.62 -37.11 14.41
CA MET A 384 -26.38 -37.95 13.24
C MET A 384 -24.88 -38.09 12.95
N VAL A 385 -24.44 -39.33 12.79
CA VAL A 385 -23.08 -39.73 12.41
C VAL A 385 -23.04 -40.04 10.92
N LEU A 386 -22.02 -39.54 10.23
CA LEU A 386 -21.75 -39.80 8.82
C LEU A 386 -20.98 -41.11 8.68
N LEU A 387 -21.62 -42.17 8.15
CA LEU A 387 -21.01 -43.51 8.10
C LEU A 387 -20.16 -43.75 6.86
N LYS A 388 -20.77 -43.65 5.66
CA LYS A 388 -20.12 -43.86 4.36
C LYS A 388 -20.72 -42.96 3.29
N VAL A 389 -19.90 -42.56 2.33
CA VAL A 389 -20.25 -41.72 1.19
C VAL A 389 -19.72 -42.37 -0.08
N TYR A 390 -20.51 -42.38 -1.16
CA TYR A 390 -20.18 -43.02 -2.45
C TYR A 390 -20.52 -42.16 -3.65
#